data_AF-A0A2D5VF78-F1
#
_entry.id   AF-A0A2D5VF78-F1
#
_cell.length_a   1.000
_cell.length_b   1.000
_cell.length_c   1.000
_cell.angle_alpha   90.00
_cell.angle_beta   90.00
_cell.angle_gamma   90.00
#
_symmetry.space_group_name_H-M   'P 1'
#
loop_
_entity.id
_entity.type
_entity.pdbx_description
1 polymer ?
#
loop_
_entity_poly.entity_id
_entity_poly.type
_entity_poly.pdbx_seq_one_letter_code
_entity_poly.pdbx_strand_id
1 'polypeptide(L)'
;MNDQYLTLKNIFDACQEIELRVAKIYAKLALLLGSVDDRIERFWGTMSTEEWQHHVLVDFGRNLCEQAFDINMRITDLPASISIDRIRNGLAEHEHRLAEMNLTLNDAFKTAIEIEKSEADQLFIYLTEKIKKAVHETGKTFLLGRLNRIEKEIQHHHKALVVAIKRFSNDPDIVRSALSLTDHH
;
A
#
# COMPACT_ATOMS: atom_id res chain seq x y z
N MET A 1 -26.62 15.44 15.70
CA MET A 1 -25.90 14.60 14.73
C MET A 1 -24.52 15.19 14.60
N ASN A 2 -23.49 14.51 15.10
CA ASN A 2 -22.11 14.97 14.92
C ASN A 2 -21.71 14.63 13.48
N ASP A 3 -21.62 15.63 12.61
CA ASP A 3 -20.90 15.49 11.34
C ASP A 3 -19.44 15.16 11.68
N GLN A 4 -19.10 13.88 11.65
CA GLN A 4 -17.72 13.44 11.77
C GLN A 4 -17.02 13.81 10.46
N TYR A 5 -16.46 15.01 10.40
CA TYR A 5 -15.67 15.44 9.27
C TYR A 5 -14.34 14.67 9.25
N LEU A 6 -13.85 14.37 8.04
CA LEU A 6 -12.57 13.70 7.86
C LEU A 6 -11.43 14.63 8.28
N THR A 7 -10.57 14.16 9.19
CA THR A 7 -9.37 14.89 9.65
C THR A 7 -8.09 14.33 9.06
N LEU A 8 -6.99 15.09 9.10
CA LEU A 8 -5.67 14.60 8.69
C LEU A 8 -5.28 13.36 9.52
N LYS A 9 -5.57 13.37 10.83
CA LYS A 9 -5.41 12.22 11.72
C LYS A 9 -6.15 10.98 11.21
N ASN A 10 -7.42 11.12 10.79
CA ASN A 10 -8.19 9.98 10.29
C ASN A 10 -7.60 9.38 9.01
N ILE A 11 -7.03 10.22 8.14
CA ILE A 11 -6.39 9.78 6.89
C ILE A 11 -5.09 9.04 7.20
N PHE A 12 -4.27 9.55 8.12
CA PHE A 12 -3.09 8.84 8.61
C PHE A 12 -3.43 7.50 9.27
N ASP A 13 -4.41 7.49 10.18
CA ASP A 13 -4.87 6.28 10.86
C ASP A 13 -5.35 5.23 9.84
N ALA A 14 -6.09 5.66 8.80
CA ALA A 14 -6.58 4.78 7.75
C ALA A 14 -5.46 4.23 6.86
N CYS A 15 -4.54 5.07 6.38
CA CYS A 15 -3.43 4.62 5.55
C CYS A 15 -2.53 3.66 6.34
N GLN A 16 -2.22 3.98 7.60
CA GLN A 16 -1.40 3.12 8.46
C GLN A 16 -2.04 1.74 8.68
N GLU A 17 -3.37 1.69 8.85
CA GLU A 17 -4.12 0.44 8.91
C GLU A 17 -4.05 -0.34 7.59
N ILE A 18 -4.28 0.34 6.46
CA ILE A 18 -4.26 -0.24 5.11
C ILE A 18 -2.91 -0.89 4.82
N GLU A 19 -1.80 -0.15 4.96
CA GLU A 19 -0.45 -0.69 4.69
C GLU A 19 -0.15 -1.92 5.55
N LEU A 20 -0.54 -1.88 6.82
CA LEU A 20 -0.35 -3.01 7.73
C LEU A 20 -1.16 -4.24 7.31
N ARG A 21 -2.39 -4.05 6.82
CA ARG A 21 -3.24 -5.15 6.35
C ARG A 21 -2.67 -5.76 5.08
N VAL A 22 -2.21 -4.95 4.13
CA VAL A 22 -1.54 -5.43 2.91
C VAL A 22 -0.27 -6.21 3.27
N ALA A 23 0.58 -5.67 4.15
CA ALA A 23 1.77 -6.36 4.63
C ALA A 23 1.44 -7.74 5.21
N LYS A 24 0.37 -7.85 6.01
CA LYS A 24 -0.10 -9.12 6.58
C LYS A 24 -0.65 -10.09 5.53
N ILE A 25 -1.38 -9.59 4.53
CA ILE A 25 -1.85 -10.40 3.41
C ILE A 25 -0.65 -11.03 2.70
N TYR A 26 0.36 -10.23 2.34
CA TYR A 26 1.56 -10.74 1.67
C TYR A 26 2.38 -11.70 2.54
N ALA A 27 2.50 -11.44 3.85
CA ALA A 27 3.13 -12.41 4.77
C ALA A 27 2.38 -13.76 4.79
N LYS A 28 1.05 -13.71 4.80
CA LYS A 28 0.22 -14.92 4.77
C LYS A 28 0.33 -15.67 3.44
N LEU A 29 0.44 -14.96 2.31
CA LEU A 29 0.73 -15.59 1.01
C LEU A 29 2.09 -16.28 1.01
N ALA A 30 3.12 -15.67 1.61
CA ALA A 30 4.43 -16.31 1.76
C ALA A 30 4.34 -17.64 2.54
N LEU A 31 3.57 -17.65 3.63
CA LEU A 31 3.38 -18.85 4.45
C LEU A 31 2.57 -19.95 3.74
N LEU A 32 1.47 -19.57 3.08
CA LEU A 32 0.57 -20.53 2.42
C LEU A 32 1.16 -21.12 1.15
N LEU A 33 1.96 -20.34 0.40
CA LEU A 33 2.50 -20.75 -0.89
C LEU A 33 3.99 -21.07 -0.85
N GLY A 34 4.66 -20.86 0.29
CA GLY A 34 6.10 -21.09 0.41
C GLY A 34 6.51 -22.55 0.23
N SER A 35 5.63 -23.50 0.58
CA SER A 35 5.86 -24.92 0.32
C SER A 35 5.84 -25.31 -1.16
N VAL A 36 5.41 -24.40 -2.05
CA VAL A 36 5.39 -24.63 -3.51
C VAL A 36 6.77 -24.36 -4.12
N ASP A 37 7.44 -23.27 -3.70
CA ASP A 37 8.75 -22.84 -4.20
C ASP A 37 9.33 -21.76 -3.27
N ASP A 38 10.55 -21.93 -2.75
CA ASP A 38 11.22 -20.93 -1.91
C ASP A 38 11.34 -19.55 -2.57
N ARG A 39 11.35 -19.48 -3.91
CA ARG A 39 11.38 -18.21 -4.64
C ARG A 39 10.05 -17.46 -4.53
N ILE A 40 8.94 -18.18 -4.42
CA ILE A 40 7.60 -17.61 -4.20
C ILE A 40 7.48 -17.12 -2.75
N GLU A 41 7.96 -17.91 -1.80
CA GLU A 41 8.03 -17.49 -0.39
C GLU A 41 8.82 -16.18 -0.25
N ARG A 42 10.05 -16.15 -0.78
CA ARG A 42 10.91 -14.96 -0.74
C ARG A 42 10.27 -13.76 -1.42
N PHE A 43 9.61 -13.96 -2.56
CA PHE A 43 8.92 -12.89 -3.26
C PHE A 43 7.85 -12.25 -2.37
N TRP A 44 6.91 -13.04 -1.83
CA TRP A 44 5.85 -12.52 -0.98
C TRP A 44 6.37 -11.95 0.35
N GLY A 45 7.45 -12.54 0.90
CA GLY A 45 8.14 -12.01 2.07
C GLY A 45 8.77 -10.63 1.83
N THR A 46 9.36 -10.42 0.65
CA THR A 46 9.85 -9.10 0.23
C THR A 46 8.70 -8.10 0.11
N MET A 47 7.62 -8.44 -0.61
CA MET A 47 6.44 -7.57 -0.76
C MET A 47 5.87 -7.17 0.61
N SER A 48 5.72 -8.13 1.52
CA SER A 48 5.28 -7.87 2.90
C SER A 48 6.20 -6.91 3.67
N THR A 49 7.52 -7.05 3.48
CA THR A 49 8.52 -6.19 4.12
C THR A 49 8.45 -4.76 3.59
N GLU A 50 8.26 -4.59 2.29
CA GLU A 50 8.10 -3.28 1.65
C GLU A 50 6.86 -2.56 2.22
N GLU A 51 5.72 -3.25 2.32
CA GLU A 51 4.49 -2.66 2.89
C GLU A 51 4.58 -2.36 4.39
N TRP A 52 5.33 -3.18 5.14
CA TRP A 52 5.65 -2.84 6.52
C TRP A 52 6.48 -1.56 6.62
N GLN A 53 7.40 -1.31 5.68
CA GLN A 53 8.16 -0.06 5.64
C GLN A 53 7.26 1.14 5.31
N HIS A 54 6.28 0.98 4.43
CA HIS A 54 5.25 1.99 4.15
C HIS A 54 4.46 2.33 5.41
N HIS A 55 3.96 1.31 6.14
CA HIS A 55 3.29 1.49 7.43
C HIS A 55 4.13 2.34 8.42
N VAL A 56 5.42 2.04 8.55
CA VAL A 56 6.35 2.78 9.42
C VAL A 56 6.58 4.20 8.90
N LEU A 57 6.63 4.42 7.58
CA LEU A 57 6.74 5.76 7.00
C LEU A 57 5.50 6.60 7.35
N VAL A 58 4.29 6.04 7.22
CA VAL A 58 3.05 6.76 7.52
C VAL A 58 3.06 7.24 8.97
N ASP A 59 3.49 6.39 9.91
CA ASP A 59 3.65 6.77 11.33
C ASP A 59 4.70 7.87 11.54
N PHE A 60 5.87 7.74 10.90
CA PHE A 60 6.90 8.76 10.93
C PHE A 60 6.41 10.11 10.36
N GLY A 61 5.70 10.05 9.24
CA GLY A 61 5.13 11.19 8.54
C GLY A 61 4.07 11.90 9.38
N ARG A 62 3.21 11.12 10.05
CA ARG A 62 2.24 11.65 11.01
C ARG A 62 2.92 12.47 12.10
N ASN A 63 3.97 11.94 12.71
CA ASN A 63 4.73 12.65 13.75
C ASN A 63 5.33 13.97 13.25
N LEU A 64 5.74 14.04 11.97
CA LEU A 64 6.20 15.30 11.36
C LEU A 64 5.04 16.28 11.13
N CYS A 65 3.91 15.79 10.64
CA CYS A 65 2.72 16.60 10.43
C CYS A 65 2.14 17.12 11.75
N GLU A 66 2.17 16.36 12.84
CA GLU A 66 1.75 16.81 14.18
C GLU A 66 2.63 17.96 14.72
N GLN A 67 3.88 18.07 14.25
CA GLN A 67 4.79 19.15 14.64
C GLN A 67 4.66 20.39 13.74
N ALA A 68 4.15 20.23 12.53
CA ALA A 68 3.98 21.31 11.55
C ALA A 68 2.55 21.90 11.56
N PHE A 69 1.56 21.03 11.73
CA PHE A 69 0.14 21.30 11.53
C PHE A 69 -0.70 20.85 12.74
N ASP A 70 -1.93 21.35 12.84
CA ASP A 70 -2.95 20.70 13.66
C ASP A 70 -3.42 19.41 12.99
N ILE A 71 -3.07 18.25 13.55
CA ILE A 71 -3.44 16.94 13.00
C ILE A 71 -4.97 16.71 12.98
N ASN A 72 -5.73 17.44 13.79
CA ASN A 72 -7.19 17.38 13.81
C ASN A 72 -7.83 18.34 12.79
N MET A 73 -7.03 19.02 11.97
CA MET A 73 -7.54 19.86 10.91
C MET A 73 -8.46 19.06 9.98
N ARG A 74 -9.57 19.69 9.59
CA ARG A 74 -10.47 19.14 8.60
C ARG A 74 -9.78 19.07 7.23
N ILE A 75 -9.96 17.94 6.56
CA ILE A 75 -9.47 17.74 5.21
C ILE A 75 -10.63 17.91 4.22
N THR A 76 -10.42 18.78 3.24
CA THR A 76 -11.37 19.10 2.17
C THR A 76 -10.79 18.87 0.78
N ASP A 77 -9.51 18.50 0.69
CA ASP A 77 -8.75 18.35 -0.56
C ASP A 77 -8.33 16.89 -0.85
N LEU A 78 -8.92 15.91 -0.15
CA LEU A 78 -8.71 14.51 -0.49
C LEU A 78 -9.33 14.25 -1.89
N PRO A 79 -8.58 13.67 -2.85
CA PRO A 79 -9.09 13.34 -4.17
C PRO A 79 -10.38 12.52 -4.10
N ALA A 80 -11.40 12.92 -4.88
CA ALA A 80 -12.70 12.24 -4.89
C ALA A 80 -12.64 10.80 -5.40
N SER A 81 -11.56 10.42 -6.10
CA SER A 81 -11.30 9.04 -6.49
C SER A 81 -11.07 8.13 -5.28
N ILE A 82 -10.51 8.65 -4.19
CA ILE A 82 -10.10 7.87 -3.02
C ILE A 82 -11.26 7.65 -2.08
N SER A 83 -11.62 6.39 -1.86
CA SER A 83 -12.59 5.98 -0.86
C SER A 83 -11.96 5.00 0.13
N ILE A 84 -11.72 5.49 1.35
CA ILE A 84 -11.15 4.68 2.44
C ILE A 84 -12.00 3.44 2.71
N ASP A 85 -13.33 3.58 2.71
CA ASP A 85 -14.24 2.45 2.95
C ASP A 85 -14.16 1.40 1.84
N ARG A 86 -14.01 1.83 0.58
CA ARG A 86 -13.84 0.93 -0.56
C ARG A 86 -12.54 0.13 -0.45
N ILE A 87 -11.44 0.79 -0.09
CA ILE A 87 -10.15 0.14 0.14
C ILE A 87 -10.30 -0.89 1.28
N ARG A 88 -10.85 -0.48 2.42
CA ARG A 88 -11.04 -1.37 3.60
C ARG A 88 -11.90 -2.59 3.29
N ASN A 89 -12.99 -2.40 2.54
CA ASN A 89 -13.89 -3.47 2.15
C ASN A 89 -13.19 -4.45 1.20
N GLY A 90 -12.46 -3.94 0.18
CA GLY A 90 -11.67 -4.79 -0.71
C GLY A 90 -10.63 -5.62 0.06
N LEU A 91 -9.89 -4.99 0.99
CA LEU A 91 -8.96 -5.71 1.86
C LEU A 91 -9.64 -6.77 2.72
N ALA A 92 -10.83 -6.50 3.26
CA ALA A 92 -11.57 -7.46 4.06
C ALA A 92 -11.99 -8.69 3.23
N GLU A 93 -12.39 -8.48 1.97
CA GLU A 93 -12.71 -9.56 1.04
C GLU A 93 -11.47 -10.42 0.72
N HIS A 94 -10.31 -9.79 0.52
CA HIS A 94 -9.05 -10.52 0.31
C HIS A 94 -8.65 -11.31 1.57
N GLU A 95 -8.69 -10.70 2.75
CA GLU A 95 -8.37 -11.36 4.02
C GLU A 95 -9.28 -12.57 4.27
N HIS A 96 -10.58 -12.44 3.96
CA HIS A 96 -11.55 -13.53 4.05
C HIS A 96 -11.19 -14.67 3.11
N ARG A 97 -10.93 -14.37 1.83
CA ARG A 97 -10.51 -15.35 0.81
C ARG A 97 -9.26 -16.11 1.24
N LEU A 98 -8.27 -15.42 1.82
CA LEU A 98 -7.05 -16.04 2.34
C LEU A 98 -7.31 -16.91 3.57
N ALA A 99 -8.40 -16.71 4.32
CA ALA A 99 -8.76 -17.53 5.48
C ALA A 99 -9.31 -18.91 5.09
N GLU A 100 -9.79 -19.08 3.86
CA GLU A 100 -10.35 -20.36 3.37
C GLU A 100 -9.27 -21.39 2.99
N MET A 101 -7.99 -21.02 3.03
CA MET A 101 -6.78 -21.88 2.90
C MET A 101 -6.64 -22.73 1.62
N ASN A 102 -7.54 -22.64 0.64
CA ASN A 102 -7.44 -23.29 -0.67
C ASN A 102 -7.02 -22.31 -1.77
N LEU A 103 -5.90 -21.63 -1.58
CA LEU A 103 -5.45 -20.56 -2.46
C LEU A 103 -4.42 -21.06 -3.47
N THR A 104 -4.64 -20.84 -4.77
CA THR A 104 -3.62 -21.10 -5.78
C THR A 104 -2.65 -19.92 -5.92
N LEU A 105 -1.48 -20.15 -6.53
CA LEU A 105 -0.54 -19.07 -6.86
C LEU A 105 -1.17 -18.01 -7.78
N ASN A 106 -2.05 -18.42 -8.69
CA ASN A 106 -2.78 -17.52 -9.56
C ASN A 106 -3.77 -16.65 -8.79
N ASP A 107 -4.44 -17.21 -7.78
CA ASP A 107 -5.36 -16.44 -6.93
C ASP A 107 -4.60 -15.42 -6.06
N ALA A 108 -3.40 -15.78 -5.60
CA ALA A 108 -2.50 -14.85 -4.91
C ALA A 108 -2.09 -13.68 -5.80
N PHE A 109 -1.69 -13.95 -7.04
CA PHE A 109 -1.34 -12.89 -7.99
C PHE A 109 -2.53 -12.01 -8.36
N LYS A 110 -3.72 -12.57 -8.53
CA LYS A 110 -4.95 -11.79 -8.73
C LYS A 110 -5.23 -10.87 -7.54
N THR A 111 -5.09 -11.41 -6.32
CA THR A 111 -5.26 -10.63 -5.09
C THR A 111 -4.27 -9.47 -5.03
N ALA A 112 -2.99 -9.71 -5.33
CA ALA A 112 -2.00 -8.64 -5.37
C ALA A 112 -2.33 -7.59 -6.45
N ILE A 113 -2.68 -8.00 -7.67
CA ILE A 113 -3.09 -7.05 -8.72
C ILE A 113 -4.30 -6.21 -8.27
N GLU A 114 -5.29 -6.82 -7.61
CA GLU A 114 -6.48 -6.13 -7.10
C GLU A 114 -6.11 -5.08 -6.02
N ILE A 115 -5.19 -5.43 -5.12
CA ILE A 115 -4.67 -4.52 -4.08
C ILE A 115 -3.87 -3.37 -4.70
N GLU A 116 -2.90 -3.66 -5.56
CA GLU A 116 -2.04 -2.64 -6.19
C GLU A 116 -2.82 -1.74 -7.17
N LYS A 117 -3.97 -2.18 -7.68
CA LYS A 117 -4.88 -1.34 -8.47
C LYS A 117 -5.80 -0.47 -7.63
N SER A 118 -5.87 -0.73 -6.32
CA SER A 118 -6.76 -0.01 -5.44
C SER A 118 -6.30 1.45 -5.28
N GLU A 119 -7.17 2.25 -4.65
CA GLU A 119 -6.87 3.65 -4.36
C GLU A 119 -5.85 3.83 -3.20
N ALA A 120 -5.30 2.74 -2.64
CA ALA A 120 -4.33 2.76 -1.54
C ALA A 120 -3.07 3.57 -1.89
N ASP A 121 -2.50 3.35 -3.07
CA ASP A 121 -1.35 4.11 -3.57
C ASP A 121 -1.64 5.61 -3.64
N GLN A 122 -2.83 5.98 -4.11
CA GLN A 122 -3.22 7.39 -4.22
C GLN A 122 -3.34 8.04 -2.85
N LEU A 123 -3.84 7.29 -1.85
CA LEU A 123 -3.92 7.73 -0.46
C LEU A 123 -2.52 7.92 0.14
N PHE A 124 -1.61 6.99 -0.11
CA PHE A 124 -0.23 7.08 0.35
C PHE A 124 0.52 8.25 -0.29
N ILE A 125 0.38 8.44 -1.61
CA ILE A 125 0.95 9.58 -2.35
C ILE A 125 0.42 10.90 -1.80
N TYR A 126 -0.90 10.98 -1.57
CA TYR A 126 -1.52 12.17 -0.97
C TYR A 126 -0.87 12.52 0.38
N LEU A 127 -0.69 11.53 1.27
CA LEU A 127 -0.03 11.75 2.56
C LEU A 127 1.44 12.13 2.41
N THR A 128 2.16 11.53 1.45
CA THR A 128 3.57 11.84 1.23
C THR A 128 3.77 13.31 0.83
N GLU A 129 2.86 13.87 0.04
CA GLU A 129 2.87 15.30 -0.27
C GLU A 129 2.59 16.18 0.96
N LYS A 130 1.72 15.75 1.89
CA LYS A 130 1.54 16.45 3.17
C LYS A 130 2.78 16.37 4.06
N ILE A 131 3.47 15.22 4.08
CA ILE A 131 4.70 15.01 4.83
C ILE A 131 5.83 15.90 4.28
N LYS A 132 6.00 15.98 2.96
CA LYS A 132 6.97 16.88 2.33
C LYS A 132 6.72 18.33 2.73
N LYS A 133 5.46 18.79 2.75
CA LYS A 133 5.09 20.13 3.24
C LYS A 133 5.49 20.32 4.71
N ALA A 134 5.16 19.37 5.59
CA ALA A 134 5.58 19.43 7.00
C ALA A 134 7.10 19.51 7.16
N VAL A 135 7.87 18.77 6.35
CA VAL A 135 9.34 18.82 6.34
C VAL A 135 9.85 20.21 5.98
N HIS A 136 9.25 20.86 4.99
CA HIS A 136 9.60 22.23 4.61
C HIS A 136 9.28 23.23 5.71
N GLU A 137 8.08 23.14 6.31
CA GLU A 137 7.65 24.07 7.37
C GLU A 137 8.46 23.92 8.66
N THR A 138 8.85 22.70 9.01
CA THR A 138 9.69 22.43 10.19
C THR A 138 11.18 22.63 9.93
N GLY A 139 11.58 22.98 8.70
CA GLY A 139 12.97 23.20 8.30
C GLY A 139 13.84 21.94 8.26
N LYS A 140 13.26 20.74 8.32
CA LYS A 140 13.99 19.45 8.39
C LYS A 140 14.34 18.89 7.01
N THR A 141 14.78 19.74 6.09
CA THR A 141 14.97 19.41 4.66
C THR A 141 15.92 18.25 4.39
N PHE A 142 16.81 17.91 5.34
CA PHE A 142 17.65 16.71 5.28
C PHE A 142 16.84 15.40 5.17
N LEU A 143 15.55 15.41 5.54
CA LEU A 143 14.64 14.26 5.43
C LEU A 143 14.10 14.04 4.00
N LEU A 144 14.15 15.05 3.12
CA LEU A 144 13.60 14.94 1.76
C LEU A 144 14.27 13.84 0.95
N GLY A 145 15.59 13.66 1.11
CA GLY A 145 16.32 12.58 0.44
C GLY A 145 15.86 11.20 0.87
N ARG A 146 15.38 11.04 2.10
CA ARG A 146 14.79 9.78 2.59
C ARG A 146 13.40 9.57 1.99
N LEU A 147 12.55 10.59 1.99
CA LEU A 147 11.19 10.52 1.41
C LEU A 147 11.23 10.17 -0.08
N ASN A 148 12.11 10.82 -0.85
CA ASN A 148 12.24 10.57 -2.29
C ASN A 148 12.75 9.16 -2.63
N ARG A 149 13.50 8.50 -1.73
CA ARG A 149 13.92 7.11 -1.94
C ARG A 149 12.74 6.16 -1.76
N ILE A 150 11.94 6.40 -0.74
CA ILE A 150 10.79 5.57 -0.41
C ILE A 150 9.71 5.68 -1.50
N GLU A 151 9.47 6.88 -2.05
CA GLU A 151 8.59 7.02 -3.23
C GLU A 151 9.05 6.23 -4.45
N LYS A 152 10.36 6.11 -4.67
CA LYS A 152 10.91 5.32 -5.78
C LYS A 152 10.77 3.82 -5.55
N GLU A 153 10.77 3.38 -4.30
CA GLU A 153 10.58 1.98 -3.92
C GLU A 153 9.15 1.52 -4.26
N ILE A 154 8.13 2.36 -4.08
CA ILE A 154 6.74 2.09 -4.51
C ILE A 154 6.65 1.82 -6.01
N GLN A 155 7.30 2.64 -6.84
CA GLN A 155 7.33 2.40 -8.29
C GLN A 155 8.10 1.13 -8.69
N HIS A 156 8.99 0.65 -7.83
CA HIS A 156 9.69 -0.61 -8.01
C HIS A 156 8.78 -1.80 -7.69
N HIS A 157 7.90 -1.65 -6.70
CA HIS A 157 6.96 -2.66 -6.22
C HIS A 157 6.08 -3.23 -7.34
N HIS A 158 5.42 -2.36 -8.13
CA HIS A 158 4.61 -2.78 -9.27
C HIS A 158 5.42 -3.54 -10.33
N LYS A 159 6.65 -3.10 -10.60
CA LYS A 159 7.54 -3.78 -11.57
C LYS A 159 7.96 -5.15 -11.06
N ALA A 160 8.27 -5.27 -9.77
CA ALA A 160 8.60 -6.53 -9.13
C ALA A 160 7.44 -7.52 -9.22
N LEU A 161 6.20 -7.07 -8.96
CA LEU A 161 4.99 -7.89 -9.11
C LEU A 161 4.80 -8.36 -10.56
N VAL A 162 4.93 -7.47 -11.56
CA VAL A 162 4.83 -7.85 -12.98
C VAL A 162 5.88 -8.89 -13.36
N VAL A 163 7.13 -8.73 -12.90
CA VAL A 163 8.22 -9.67 -13.19
C VAL A 163 7.94 -11.03 -12.54
N ALA A 164 7.48 -11.05 -11.29
CA ALA A 164 7.13 -12.29 -10.60
C ALA A 164 5.97 -13.01 -11.30
N ILE A 165 4.92 -12.29 -11.68
CA ILE A 165 3.78 -12.85 -12.41
C ILE A 165 4.22 -13.47 -13.74
N LYS A 166 5.01 -12.76 -14.54
CA LYS A 166 5.55 -13.30 -15.81
C LYS A 166 6.40 -14.55 -15.62
N ARG A 167 7.06 -14.67 -14.46
CA ARG A 167 7.96 -15.77 -14.16
C ARG A 167 7.25 -17.00 -13.61
N PHE A 168 6.21 -16.79 -12.81
CA PHE A 168 5.60 -17.85 -12.00
C PHE A 168 4.15 -18.16 -12.39
N SER A 169 3.46 -17.26 -13.10
CA SER A 169 2.15 -17.53 -13.68
C SER A 169 2.28 -17.99 -15.13
N ASN A 170 1.61 -19.09 -15.46
CA ASN A 170 1.43 -19.55 -16.83
C ASN A 170 0.11 -19.03 -17.45
N ASP A 171 -0.63 -18.16 -16.74
CA ASP A 171 -1.92 -17.62 -17.16
C ASP A 171 -1.73 -16.29 -17.93
N PRO A 172 -2.02 -16.26 -19.25
CA PRO A 172 -1.85 -15.06 -20.07
C PRO A 172 -2.73 -13.88 -19.64
N ASP A 173 -3.90 -14.14 -19.07
CA ASP A 173 -4.81 -13.08 -18.66
C ASP A 173 -4.31 -12.40 -17.38
N ILE A 174 -3.75 -13.16 -16.43
CA ILE A 174 -3.11 -12.59 -15.23
C ILE A 174 -1.89 -11.73 -15.63
N VAL A 175 -1.07 -12.20 -16.58
CA VAL A 175 0.06 -11.42 -17.09
C VAL A 175 -0.41 -10.11 -17.73
N ARG A 176 -1.49 -10.14 -18.53
CA ARG A 176 -2.08 -8.93 -19.14
C ARG A 176 -2.61 -7.97 -18.08
N SER A 177 -3.31 -8.49 -17.07
CA SER A 177 -3.82 -7.69 -15.95
C SER A 177 -2.71 -7.07 -15.11
N ALA A 178 -1.57 -7.74 -14.96
CA ALA A 178 -0.40 -7.19 -14.28
C ALA A 178 0.25 -6.04 -15.07
N LEU A 179 0.36 -6.18 -16.40
CA LEU A 179 0.95 -5.14 -17.25
C LEU A 179 0.23 -3.78 -17.14
N SER A 180 -1.09 -3.78 -16.94
CA SER A 180 -1.81 -2.52 -16.74
C SER A 180 -1.40 -1.75 -15.48
N LEU A 181 -0.73 -2.39 -14.51
CA LEU A 181 -0.17 -1.70 -13.32
C LEU A 181 0.93 -0.71 -13.70
N THR A 182 1.63 -0.96 -14.82
CA THR A 182 2.70 -0.09 -15.31
C THR A 182 2.22 0.97 -16.30
N ASP A 183 0.98 0.88 -16.77
CA ASP A 183 0.39 1.82 -17.72
C ASP A 183 -0.27 3.04 -17.04
N HIS A 184 -0.28 3.07 -15.69
CA HIS A 184 -0.95 4.10 -14.87
C HIS A 184 0.01 5.05 -14.14
N HIS A 185 1.30 5.08 -14.52
CA HIS A 185 2.33 5.97 -13.97
C HIS A 185 3.03 6.79 -15.04
#